data_AF-A0A939UYX7-F1
#
_entry.id   AF-A0A939UYX7-F1
#
_cell.length_a   1.000
_cell.length_b   1.000
_cell.length_c   1.000
_cell.angle_alpha   90.00
_cell.angle_beta   90.00
_cell.angle_gamma   90.00
#
_symmetry.space_group_name_H-M   'P 1'
#
loop_
_entity.id
_entity.type
_entity.pdbx_description
1 polymer ?
#
loop_
_entity_poly.entity_id
_entity_poly.type
_entity_poly.pdbx_seq_one_letter_code
_entity_poly.pdbx_strand_id
1 'polypeptide(L)'
;MKIENTQQCFVQLWLRLERTRRLLASQYKRYCIRNILKEWYGTRATDDFIWEVCNRTVVDDQQVYGYDALPPPKLYPRKHREFLRALVSVTLDIGMRQVSLKALDRAYSIAFPNSTPINVNKKKTLK
;
A
#
# COMPACT_ATOMS: atom_id res chain seq x y z
N MET A 1 3.83 -3.52 -14.94
CA MET A 1 3.78 -4.63 -13.97
C MET A 1 2.34 -5.11 -13.88
N LYS A 2 2.09 -6.40 -14.08
CA LYS A 2 0.77 -7.02 -13.87
C LYS A 2 0.53 -7.20 -12.38
N ILE A 3 -0.63 -6.80 -11.88
CA ILE A 3 -1.03 -7.00 -10.48
C ILE A 3 -1.58 -8.42 -10.35
N GLU A 4 -1.16 -9.15 -9.32
CA GLU A 4 -1.58 -10.52 -9.02
C GLU A 4 -1.69 -10.69 -7.50
N ASN A 5 -2.58 -11.57 -7.04
CA ASN A 5 -2.76 -11.88 -5.61
C ASN A 5 -1.70 -12.88 -5.11
N THR A 6 -0.43 -12.56 -5.31
CA THR A 6 0.71 -13.42 -4.97
C THR A 6 1.73 -12.69 -4.10
N GLN A 7 2.44 -13.43 -3.25
CA GLN A 7 3.47 -12.85 -2.38
C GLN A 7 4.56 -12.12 -3.18
N GLN A 8 4.98 -12.67 -4.32
CA GLN A 8 6.00 -12.04 -5.18
C GLN A 8 5.53 -10.68 -5.71
N CYS A 9 4.28 -10.60 -6.16
CA CYS A 9 3.68 -9.34 -6.61
C CYS A 9 3.62 -8.32 -5.46
N PHE A 10 3.24 -8.76 -4.27
CA PHE A 10 3.20 -7.91 -3.07
C PHE A 10 4.58 -7.36 -2.68
N VAL A 11 5.66 -8.15 -2.80
CA VAL A 11 7.03 -7.65 -2.54
C VAL A 11 7.36 -6.52 -3.51
N GLN A 12 7.05 -6.69 -4.79
CA GLN A 12 7.28 -5.66 -5.80
C GLN A 12 6.45 -4.40 -5.52
N LEU A 13 5.21 -4.54 -5.06
CA LEU A 13 4.36 -3.40 -4.67
C LEU A 13 4.94 -2.62 -3.49
N TRP A 14 5.41 -3.30 -2.45
CA TRP A 14 6.07 -2.67 -1.30
C TRP A 14 7.33 -1.91 -1.71
N LEU A 15 8.19 -2.51 -2.54
CA LEU A 15 9.39 -1.84 -3.05
C LEU A 15 9.04 -0.65 -3.95
N ARG A 16 8.00 -0.80 -4.77
CA ARG A 16 7.50 0.28 -5.64
C ARG A 16 6.98 1.46 -4.83
N LEU A 17 6.28 1.23 -3.71
CA LEU A 17 5.84 2.31 -2.81
C LEU A 17 7.00 3.17 -2.31
N GLU A 18 8.08 2.53 -1.85
CA GLU A 18 9.25 3.25 -1.35
C GLU A 18 10.00 3.98 -2.48
N ARG A 19 10.09 3.39 -3.68
CA ARG A 19 10.65 4.06 -4.86
C ARG A 19 9.81 5.29 -5.23
N THR A 20 8.49 5.15 -5.27
CA THR A 20 7.57 6.24 -5.59
C THR A 20 7.59 7.34 -4.54
N ARG A 21 7.78 7.01 -3.26
CA ARG A 21 8.00 8.03 -2.21
C ARG A 21 9.20 8.91 -2.53
N ARG A 22 10.34 8.29 -2.90
CA ARG A 22 11.57 9.02 -3.25
C ARG A 22 11.39 9.85 -4.52
N LEU A 23 10.74 9.30 -5.54
CA LEU A 23 10.45 9.98 -6.79
C LEU A 23 9.54 11.20 -6.59
N LEU A 24 8.45 11.06 -5.83
CA LEU A 24 7.55 12.17 -5.55
C LEU A 24 8.24 13.25 -4.72
N ALA A 25 9.08 12.86 -3.75
CA ALA A 25 9.92 13.80 -3.01
C ALA A 25 10.87 14.58 -3.93
N SER A 26 11.54 13.93 -4.89
CA SER A 26 12.43 14.63 -5.84
C SER A 26 11.68 15.53 -6.83
N GLN A 27 10.40 15.27 -7.06
CA GLN A 27 9.52 16.11 -7.89
C GLN A 27 8.78 17.18 -7.09
N TYR A 28 9.10 17.36 -5.80
CA TYR A 28 8.38 18.27 -4.88
C TYR A 28 6.86 18.00 -4.82
N LYS A 29 6.45 16.76 -5.06
CA LYS A 29 5.05 16.31 -5.01
C LYS A 29 4.76 15.66 -3.67
N ARG A 30 3.54 15.89 -3.17
CA ARG A 30 3.03 15.23 -1.96
C ARG A 30 2.97 13.71 -2.18
N TYR A 31 3.47 12.95 -1.21
CA TYR A 31 3.30 11.50 -1.16
C TYR A 31 1.89 11.17 -0.63
N CYS A 32 0.95 10.95 -1.53
CA CYS A 32 -0.45 10.61 -1.24
C CYS A 32 -0.98 9.57 -2.23
N ILE A 33 -2.10 8.90 -1.91
CA ILE A 33 -2.69 7.85 -2.76
C ILE A 33 -2.89 8.34 -4.19
N ARG A 34 -3.46 9.55 -4.38
CA ARG A 34 -3.70 10.13 -5.69
C ARG A 34 -2.43 10.22 -6.54
N ASN A 35 -1.35 10.78 -5.98
CA ASN A 35 -0.09 10.93 -6.72
C ASN A 35 0.60 9.59 -6.96
N ILE A 36 0.48 8.63 -6.04
CA ILE A 36 0.97 7.26 -6.23
C ILE A 36 0.22 6.61 -7.40
N LEU A 37 -1.10 6.65 -7.42
CA LEU A 37 -1.90 6.03 -8.47
C LEU A 37 -1.67 6.71 -9.82
N LYS A 38 -1.60 8.06 -9.87
CA LYS A 38 -1.23 8.80 -11.09
C LYS A 38 0.14 8.42 -11.60
N GLU A 39 1.13 8.25 -10.72
CA GLU A 39 2.47 7.80 -11.11
C GLU A 39 2.46 6.35 -11.62
N TRP A 40 1.60 5.50 -11.07
CA TRP A 40 1.62 4.06 -11.40
C TRP A 40 0.82 3.68 -12.63
N TYR A 41 -0.27 4.41 -12.88
CA TYR A 41 -1.29 4.11 -13.87
C TYR A 41 -1.46 5.22 -14.93
N GLY A 42 -0.84 6.39 -14.74
CA GLY A 42 -0.93 7.51 -15.68
C GLY A 42 -2.37 7.94 -15.93
N THR A 43 -2.79 7.94 -17.19
CA THR A 43 -4.15 8.29 -17.62
C THR A 43 -5.23 7.35 -17.10
N ARG A 44 -4.86 6.12 -16.71
CA ARG A 44 -5.79 5.15 -16.10
C ARG A 44 -6.14 5.48 -14.65
N ALA A 45 -5.40 6.39 -13.99
CA ALA A 45 -5.74 6.87 -12.66
C ALA A 45 -6.83 7.94 -12.72
N THR A 46 -8.02 7.55 -13.18
CA THR A 46 -9.22 8.42 -13.19
C THR A 46 -9.65 8.75 -11.77
N ASP A 47 -10.46 9.80 -11.62
CA ASP A 47 -11.00 10.16 -10.31
C ASP A 47 -11.86 9.04 -9.71
N ASP A 48 -12.62 8.31 -10.53
CA ASP A 48 -13.41 7.15 -10.09
C ASP A 48 -12.51 6.01 -9.57
N PHE A 49 -11.43 5.70 -10.29
CA PHE A 49 -10.49 4.67 -9.86
C PHE A 49 -9.79 5.06 -8.55
N ILE A 50 -9.37 6.32 -8.44
CA ILE A 50 -8.75 6.85 -7.22
C ILE A 50 -9.76 6.79 -6.07
N TRP A 51 -10.99 7.24 -6.31
CA TRP A 51 -12.06 7.22 -5.31
C TRP A 51 -12.35 5.81 -4.84
N GLU A 52 -12.45 4.84 -5.76
CA GLU A 52 -12.74 3.45 -5.41
C GLU A 52 -11.64 2.83 -4.55
N VAL A 53 -10.37 3.06 -4.89
CA VAL A 53 -9.24 2.60 -4.08
C VAL A 53 -9.23 3.29 -2.70
N CYS A 54 -9.52 4.58 -2.63
CA CYS A 54 -9.61 5.33 -1.37
C CYS A 54 -10.76 4.82 -0.49
N ASN A 55 -11.95 4.62 -1.07
CA ASN A 55 -13.15 4.14 -0.38
C ASN A 55 -12.95 2.73 0.20
N ARG A 56 -12.17 1.87 -0.47
CA ARG A 56 -11.79 0.54 0.04
C ARG A 56 -10.60 0.57 1.01
N THR A 57 -9.87 1.67 1.10
CA THR A 57 -8.74 1.84 2.03
C THR A 57 -9.25 2.38 3.37
N VAL A 58 -9.52 1.47 4.31
CA VAL A 58 -9.95 1.82 5.68
C VAL A 58 -8.80 1.60 6.65
N VAL A 59 -8.45 2.61 7.44
CA VAL A 59 -7.41 2.54 8.47
C VAL A 59 -7.97 3.18 9.74
N ASP A 60 -7.90 2.46 10.87
CA ASP A 60 -8.40 2.92 12.16
C ASP A 60 -9.89 3.36 12.08
N ASP A 61 -10.71 2.56 11.39
CA ASP A 61 -12.14 2.78 11.12
C ASP A 61 -12.48 4.07 10.35
N GLN A 62 -11.47 4.71 9.75
CA GLN A 62 -11.62 5.89 8.91
C GLN A 62 -11.25 5.59 7.45
N GLN A 63 -12.04 6.14 6.52
CA GLN A 63 -11.70 6.15 5.11
C GLN A 63 -10.55 7.13 4.86
N VAL A 64 -9.66 6.77 3.96
CA VAL A 64 -8.55 7.64 3.56
C VAL A 64 -8.96 8.46 2.35
N TYR A 65 -8.61 9.75 2.32
CA TYR A 65 -8.83 10.59 1.14
C TYR A 65 -7.61 10.58 0.22
N GLY A 66 -7.85 10.73 -1.09
CA GLY A 66 -6.77 10.64 -2.09
C GLY A 66 -5.64 11.67 -1.92
N TYR A 67 -5.91 12.81 -1.28
CA TYR A 67 -4.94 13.88 -1.03
C TYR A 67 -4.25 13.80 0.34
N ASP A 68 -4.64 12.84 1.18
CA ASP A 68 -4.05 12.66 2.50
C ASP A 68 -2.58 12.29 2.37
N ALA A 69 -1.75 13.00 3.14
CA ALA A 69 -0.33 12.71 3.18
C ALA A 69 -0.12 11.33 3.79
N LEU A 70 0.56 10.46 3.06
CA LEU A 70 0.96 9.16 3.55
C LEU A 70 2.31 9.27 4.27
N PRO A 71 2.48 8.57 5.40
CA PRO A 71 3.77 8.49 6.06
C PRO A 71 4.75 7.57 5.28
N PRO A 72 6.05 7.52 5.62
CA PRO A 72 6.99 6.60 4.99
C PRO A 72 6.60 5.12 5.22
N PRO A 73 6.60 4.26 4.18
CA PRO A 73 6.12 2.89 4.28
C PRO A 73 6.97 1.99 5.16
N LYS A 74 8.27 2.25 5.25
CA LYS A 74 9.18 1.54 6.16
C LYS A 74 8.88 1.76 7.64
N LEU A 75 8.30 2.91 7.99
CA LEU A 75 8.09 3.30 9.39
C LEU A 75 6.64 3.05 9.84
N TYR A 76 5.68 3.25 8.94
CA TYR A 76 4.24 3.22 9.24
C TYR A 76 3.47 2.29 8.29
N PRO A 77 3.69 0.97 8.35
CA PRO A 77 3.28 0.08 7.27
C PRO A 77 1.77 -0.22 7.23
N ARG A 78 1.02 -0.01 8.32
CA ARG A 78 -0.42 -0.36 8.37
C ARG A 78 -1.26 0.35 7.30
N LYS A 79 -1.09 1.67 7.17
CA LYS A 79 -1.81 2.47 6.16
C LYS A 79 -1.49 1.97 4.74
N HIS A 80 -0.22 1.67 4.48
CA HIS A 80 0.24 1.16 3.19
C HIS A 80 -0.26 -0.24 2.90
N ARG A 81 -0.37 -1.11 3.92
CA ARG A 81 -0.92 -2.45 3.76
C ARG A 81 -2.37 -2.38 3.28
N GLU A 82 -3.22 -1.61 3.96
CA GLU A 82 -4.63 -1.48 3.54
C GLU A 82 -4.75 -0.82 2.17
N PHE A 83 -3.91 0.17 1.86
CA PHE A 83 -3.84 0.76 0.53
C PHE A 83 -3.48 -0.29 -0.54
N LEU A 84 -2.43 -1.09 -0.34
CA LEU A 84 -2.02 -2.13 -1.29
C LEU A 84 -3.10 -3.20 -1.44
N ARG A 85 -3.76 -3.56 -0.34
CA ARG A 85 -4.88 -4.49 -0.35
C ARG A 85 -6.06 -3.97 -1.16
N ALA A 86 -6.46 -2.72 -0.94
CA ALA A 86 -7.49 -2.04 -1.70
C ALA A 86 -7.13 -1.96 -3.18
N LEU A 87 -5.89 -1.56 -3.50
CA LEU A 87 -5.41 -1.49 -4.87
C LEU A 87 -5.50 -2.83 -5.59
N VAL A 88 -5.05 -3.91 -4.96
CA VAL A 88 -5.11 -5.27 -5.54
C VAL A 88 -6.56 -5.72 -5.71
N SER A 89 -7.41 -5.45 -4.72
CA SER A 89 -8.84 -5.76 -4.76
C SER A 89 -9.54 -5.07 -5.93
N VAL A 90 -9.32 -3.77 -6.14
CA VAL A 90 -9.90 -3.02 -7.26
C VAL A 90 -9.31 -3.48 -8.59
N THR A 91 -7.98 -3.60 -8.69
CA THR A 91 -7.32 -3.93 -9.96
C THR A 91 -7.67 -5.33 -10.47
N LEU A 92 -7.94 -6.27 -9.58
CA LEU A 92 -8.32 -7.64 -9.93
C LEU A 92 -9.83 -7.87 -9.91
N ASP A 93 -10.62 -6.85 -9.57
CA ASP A 93 -12.06 -6.94 -9.33
C ASP A 93 -12.44 -8.10 -8.38
N ILE A 94 -11.68 -8.22 -7.29
CA ILE A 94 -11.90 -9.22 -6.22
C ILE A 94 -12.29 -8.54 -4.92
N GLY A 95 -12.98 -9.26 -4.05
CA GLY A 95 -13.30 -8.75 -2.71
C GLY A 95 -12.05 -8.54 -1.84
N MET A 96 -12.05 -7.53 -0.96
CA MET A 96 -10.96 -7.25 -0.01
C MET A 96 -10.58 -8.46 0.86
N ARG A 97 -11.54 -9.35 1.15
CA ARG A 97 -11.32 -10.59 1.92
C ARG A 97 -10.60 -11.68 1.13
N GLN A 98 -10.62 -11.61 -0.20
CA GLN A 98 -9.93 -12.55 -1.09
C GLN A 98 -8.45 -12.20 -1.27
N VAL A 99 -8.07 -10.95 -1.01
CA VAL A 99 -6.65 -10.54 -0.99
C VAL A 99 -5.94 -11.18 0.20
N SER A 100 -4.84 -11.87 -0.07
CA SER A 100 -4.12 -12.63 0.96
C SER A 100 -3.34 -11.71 1.89
N LEU A 101 -3.95 -11.32 3.01
CA LEU A 101 -3.32 -10.51 4.07
C LEU A 101 -2.04 -11.16 4.60
N LYS A 102 -2.02 -12.48 4.78
CA LYS A 102 -0.83 -13.21 5.25
C LYS A 102 0.34 -13.08 4.27
N ALA A 103 0.06 -13.19 2.97
CA ALA A 103 1.09 -13.01 1.94
C ALA A 103 1.56 -11.55 1.86
N LEU A 104 0.65 -10.59 2.03
CA LEU A 104 0.96 -9.15 2.02
C LEU A 104 1.85 -8.75 3.21
N ASP A 105 1.58 -9.27 4.40
CA ASP A 105 2.39 -9.07 5.61
C ASP A 105 3.77 -9.73 5.47
N ARG A 106 3.85 -10.97 4.93
CA ARG A 106 5.13 -11.63 4.65
C ARG A 106 5.96 -10.88 3.62
N ALA A 107 5.32 -10.38 2.58
CA ALA A 107 5.96 -9.59 1.54
C ALA A 107 6.60 -8.31 2.07
N TYR A 108 6.00 -7.68 3.08
CA TYR A 108 6.61 -6.54 3.76
C TYR A 108 7.94 -6.89 4.43
N SER A 109 7.98 -8.00 5.19
CA SER A 109 9.21 -8.44 5.86
C SER A 109 10.32 -8.78 4.86
N ILE A 110 9.96 -9.27 3.67
CA ILE A 110 10.93 -9.51 2.58
C ILE A 110 11.39 -8.18 1.97
N ALA A 111 10.48 -7.25 1.69
CA ALA A 111 10.82 -5.96 1.09
C ALA A 111 11.64 -5.07 2.04
N PHE A 112 11.42 -5.20 3.35
CA PHE A 112 12.02 -4.36 4.38
C PHE A 112 12.44 -5.19 5.62
N PRO A 113 13.52 -5.97 5.54
CA PRO A 113 13.91 -6.90 6.61
C PRO A 113 14.23 -6.21 7.95
N ASN A 114 14.72 -4.96 7.92
CA ASN A 114 15.15 -4.21 9.11
C ASN A 114 14.19 -3.05 9.47
N SER A 115 12.89 -3.22 9.23
CA SER A 115 11.88 -2.15 9.39
C SER A 115 10.91 -2.38 10.55
N THR A 116 10.02 -1.41 10.79
CA THR A 116 9.02 -1.49 11.86
C THR A 116 8.08 -2.68 11.62
N PRO A 117 7.89 -3.60 12.57
CA PRO A 117 6.95 -4.71 12.39
C PRO A 117 5.53 -4.20 12.10
N ILE A 118 4.87 -4.75 11.07
CA ILE A 118 3.44 -4.48 10.80
C ILE A 118 2.57 -4.81 12.02
N ASN A 119 2.90 -5.91 12.69
CA ASN A 119 2.21 -6.41 13.87
C ASN A 119 3.02 -6.06 15.12
N VAL A 120 2.70 -4.91 15.72
CA VAL A 120 3.30 -4.42 16.97
C VAL A 120 3.09 -5.42 18.14
N ASN A 121 2.03 -6.25 18.09
CA ASN A 121 1.73 -7.24 19.15
C ASN A 121 2.64 -8.48 19.19
N LYS A 122 3.59 -8.67 18.25
CA LYS A 122 4.46 -9.88 18.26
C LYS A 122 5.74 -9.75 19.09
N LYS A 123 5.99 -8.64 19.77
CA LYS A 123 7.13 -8.50 20.71
C LYS A 123 6.65 -8.46 22.16
N LYS A 124 6.18 -9.59 22.70
CA LYS A 124 6.07 -9.83 24.15
C LYS A 124 6.22 -11.32 24.53
N THR A 125 7.02 -12.08 23.79
CA THR A 125 7.37 -13.45 24.19
C THR A 125 8.85 -13.73 23.93
N LEU A 126 9.70 -13.08 24.70
CA LEU A 126 11.02 -13.60 25.07
C LEU A 126 11.17 -13.21 26.56
N LYS A 127 10.65 -14.11 27.42
CA LYS A 127 11.11 -14.25 28.80
C LYS A 127 12.19 -15.32 28.77
#